data_AF-A0A0S8JAT9-F1
#
_entry.id   AF-A0A0S8JAT9-F1
#
_cell.length_a   1.000
_cell.length_b   1.000
_cell.length_c   1.000
_cell.angle_alpha   90.00
_cell.angle_beta   90.00
_cell.angle_gamma   90.00
#
_symmetry.space_group_name_H-M   'P 1'
#
loop_
_entity.id
_entity.type
_entity.pdbx_description
1 polymer ?
#
loop_
_entity_poly.entity_id
_entity_poly.type
_entity_poly.pdbx_seq_one_letter_code
_entity_poly.pdbx_strand_id
1 'polypeptide(L)' 'MSENGPEVTIIDCEALGRGFFFHSGEDASSIVKGFTIQNGAVGDGGGIRCNGSSPTIEGNIITANAATNRGGGIFCRLA' A
#
# COMPACT_ATOMS: atom_id res chain seq x y z
N MET A 1 1.67 12.30 -4.02
CA MET A 1 0.47 12.84 -3.35
C MET A 1 -0.64 12.95 -4.38
N SER A 2 -1.90 12.70 -4.01
CA SER A 2 -3.04 13.18 -4.81
C SER A 2 -3.40 14.60 -4.39
N GLU A 3 -3.67 15.47 -5.35
CA GLU A 3 -4.05 16.87 -5.12
C GLU A 3 -5.52 17.04 -4.68
N ASN A 4 -6.39 16.11 -5.06
CA ASN A 4 -7.84 16.18 -4.80
C ASN A 4 -8.31 15.23 -3.69
N GLY A 5 -7.39 14.55 -3.02
CA GLY A 5 -7.66 13.63 -1.91
C GLY A 5 -7.96 12.19 -2.34
N PRO A 6 -8.08 11.28 -1.35
CA PRO A 6 -8.15 9.84 -1.59
C PRO A 6 -9.43 9.40 -2.30
N GLU A 7 -10.53 10.15 -2.15
CA GLU A 7 -11.81 9.86 -2.83
C GLU A 7 -11.72 9.97 -4.36
N VAL A 8 -10.72 10.70 -4.88
CA VAL A 8 -10.65 11.07 -6.31
C VAL A 8 -9.55 10.32 -7.05
N THR A 9 -8.41 10.06 -6.40
CA THR A 9 -7.32 9.30 -7.04
C THR A 9 -7.27 7.88 -6.52
N ILE A 10 -7.72 6.97 -7.37
CA ILE A 10 -7.82 5.55 -7.09
C ILE A 10 -6.69 4.82 -7.81
N ILE A 11 -5.93 4.04 -7.05
CA ILE A 11 -5.01 3.02 -7.54
C ILE A 11 -5.76 1.69 -7.40
N ASP A 12 -6.37 1.28 -8.50
CA ASP A 12 -7.04 -0.02 -8.59
C ASP A 12 -6.03 -1.07 -9.05
N CYS A 13 -5.79 -2.07 -8.20
CA CYS A 13 -4.90 -3.19 -8.52
C CYS A 13 -5.62 -4.31 -9.28
N GLU A 14 -6.92 -4.18 -9.58
CA GLU A 14 -7.68 -5.07 -10.47
C GLU A 14 -7.66 -6.55 -10.04
N ALA A 15 -7.65 -6.83 -8.74
CA ALA A 15 -7.45 -8.15 -8.15
C ALA A 15 -6.10 -8.80 -8.51
N LEU A 16 -5.10 -8.00 -8.87
CA LEU A 16 -3.76 -8.42 -9.28
C LEU A 16 -2.69 -7.68 -8.47
N GLY A 17 -1.78 -8.44 -7.84
CA GLY A 17 -0.60 -7.85 -7.22
C GLY A 17 -0.93 -6.92 -6.05
N ARG A 18 -0.25 -5.77 -5.98
CA ARG A 18 -0.38 -4.75 -4.92
C ARG A 18 -0.10 -3.34 -5.46
N GLY A 19 -0.55 -2.31 -4.76
CA GLY A 19 -0.35 -0.91 -5.15
C GLY A 19 1.08 -0.42 -4.91
N PHE A 20 1.65 -0.70 -3.73
CA PHE A 20 3.00 -0.26 -3.39
C PHE A 20 3.84 -1.37 -2.75
N PHE A 21 5.12 -1.41 -3.10
CA PHE A 21 6.10 -2.30 -2.50
C PHE A 21 7.39 -1.55 -2.14
N PHE A 22 7.64 -1.40 -0.84
CA PHE A 22 8.88 -0.83 -0.30
C PHE A 22 9.81 -1.97 0.10
N HIS A 23 10.99 -2.03 -0.51
CA HIS A 23 11.90 -3.17 -0.39
C HIS A 23 13.39 -2.83 -0.56
N SER A 24 13.74 -1.55 -0.57
CA SER A 24 15.11 -1.07 -0.80
C SER A 24 15.65 -0.26 0.38
N GLY A 25 15.03 -0.36 1.55
CA GLY A 25 15.42 0.42 2.74
C GLY A 25 14.84 1.83 2.75
N GLU A 26 13.69 2.05 2.10
CA GLU A 26 12.99 3.32 2.09
C GLU A 26 12.64 3.76 3.52
N ASP A 27 12.91 5.02 3.84
CA ASP A 27 12.63 5.62 5.15
C ASP A 27 11.40 6.54 5.09
N ALA A 28 11.18 7.30 6.17
CA ALA A 28 10.02 8.17 6.31
C ALA A 28 9.92 9.28 5.24
N SER A 29 10.99 9.55 4.47
CA SER A 29 10.97 10.48 3.34
C SER A 29 10.22 9.92 2.12
N SER A 30 10.03 8.59 2.06
CA SER A 30 9.17 7.95 1.06
C SER A 30 7.71 8.05 1.50
N ILE A 31 6.94 8.95 0.88
CA ILE A 31 5.58 9.30 1.32
C ILE A 31 4.53 8.81 0.32
N VAL A 32 3.60 7.97 0.80
CA VAL A 32 2.34 7.65 0.11
C VAL A 32 1.21 8.41 0.79
N LYS A 33 0.58 9.33 0.07
CA LYS A 33 -0.45 10.21 0.64
C LYS A 33 -1.55 10.59 -0.33
N GLY A 34 -2.79 10.53 0.16
CA GLY A 34 -3.98 11.01 -0.52
C GLY A 34 -4.54 10.06 -1.58
N PHE A 35 -4.27 8.75 -1.50
CA PHE A 35 -4.79 7.79 -2.48
C PHE A 35 -5.85 6.88 -1.89
N THR A 36 -6.81 6.43 -2.71
CA THR A 36 -7.47 5.15 -2.49
C THR A 36 -6.64 4.05 -3.14
N ILE A 37 -6.29 3.01 -2.39
CA ILE A 37 -5.59 1.82 -2.90
C ILE A 37 -6.53 0.64 -2.69
N GLN A 38 -6.91 -0.02 -3.79
CA GLN A 38 -7.94 -1.05 -3.74
C GLN A 38 -7.68 -2.26 -4.63
N ASN A 39 -8.42 -3.33 -4.34
CA ASN A 39 -8.46 -4.57 -5.10
C ASN A 39 -7.08 -5.20 -5.32
N GLY A 40 -6.14 -5.04 -4.41
CA GLY A 40 -4.88 -5.78 -4.42
C GLY A 40 -5.09 -7.21 -3.89
N ALA A 41 -4.44 -8.19 -4.52
CA ALA A 41 -4.54 -9.60 -4.13
C ALA A 41 -3.21 -10.33 -4.36
N VAL A 42 -2.45 -10.55 -3.28
CA VAL A 42 -1.12 -11.19 -3.33
C VAL A 42 -0.78 -11.91 -2.02
N GLY A 43 0.37 -12.60 -1.94
CA GLY A 43 0.80 -13.33 -0.74
C GLY A 43 0.80 -12.49 0.54
N ASP A 44 1.56 -11.40 0.57
CA ASP A 44 1.65 -10.48 1.72
C ASP A 44 1.47 -9.03 1.26
N GLY A 45 0.72 -8.24 2.05
CA GLY A 45 0.53 -6.81 1.78
C GLY A 45 -0.28 -6.60 0.51
N GLY A 46 -1.57 -6.96 0.55
CA GLY A 46 -2.48 -6.87 -0.61
C GLY A 46 -2.52 -5.47 -1.20
N GLY A 47 -2.64 -4.44 -0.38
CA GLY A 47 -2.52 -3.05 -0.83
C GLY A 47 -1.06 -2.56 -0.83
N ILE A 48 -0.41 -2.62 0.32
CA ILE A 48 0.95 -2.12 0.52
C ILE A 48 1.81 -3.16 1.27
N ARG A 49 3.04 -3.37 0.80
CA ARG A 49 4.04 -4.17 1.51
C ARG A 49 5.27 -3.33 1.85
N CYS A 50 5.67 -3.34 3.12
CA CYS A 50 6.94 -2.77 3.59
C CYS A 50 7.86 -3.89 4.09
N ASN A 51 9.02 -4.05 3.47
CA ASN A 51 9.95 -5.14 3.72
C ASN A 51 11.35 -4.60 4.03
N GLY A 52 11.69 -4.49 5.32
CA GLY A 52 12.94 -3.84 5.72
C GLY A 52 12.94 -2.33 5.44
N SER A 53 11.75 -1.73 5.33
CA SER A 53 11.54 -0.32 4.99
C SER A 53 10.51 0.29 5.92
N SER A 54 10.61 1.61 6.14
CA SER A 54 9.77 2.40 7.04
C SER A 54 9.25 3.67 6.36
N PRO A 55 8.44 3.56 5.26
CA PRO A 55 7.85 4.70 4.58
C PRO A 55 6.76 5.39 5.42
N THR A 56 6.44 6.64 5.08
CA THR A 56 5.27 7.35 5.63
C THR A 56 4.03 7.03 4.79
N ILE A 57 3.02 6.42 5.40
CA ILE A 57 1.73 6.12 4.77
C ILE A 57 0.66 6.93 5.51
N GLU A 58 0.18 8.01 4.91
CA GLU A 58 -0.69 8.99 5.59
C GLU A 58 -1.88 9.38 4.71
N GLY A 59 -3.08 9.47 5.30
CA GLY A 59 -4.24 10.04 4.60
C GLY A 59 -4.65 9.26 3.34
N ASN A 60 -4.50 7.93 3.35
CA ASN A 60 -4.94 7.04 2.28
C ASN A 60 -6.16 6.24 2.73
N ILE A 61 -7.00 5.86 1.76
CA ILE A 61 -8.06 4.86 1.95
C ILE A 61 -7.51 3.53 1.42
N ILE A 62 -7.41 2.50 2.27
CA ILE A 62 -6.92 1.17 1.87
C ILE A 62 -8.08 0.20 2.04
N THR A 63 -8.71 -0.16 0.92
CA THR A 63 -9.99 -0.88 0.92
C THR A 63 -9.98 -2.04 -0.07
N ALA A 64 -10.80 -3.06 0.15
CA ALA A 64 -10.94 -4.21 -0.76
C ALA A 64 -9.63 -4.91 -1.16
N ASN A 65 -8.57 -4.79 -0.35
CA ASN A 65 -7.31 -5.51 -0.58
C ASN A 65 -7.28 -6.80 0.23
N ALA A 66 -6.80 -7.87 -0.39
CA ALA A 66 -6.72 -9.21 0.18
C ALA A 66 -5.28 -9.74 0.15
N ALA A 67 -4.96 -10.60 1.12
CA ALA A 67 -3.70 -11.32 1.14
C ALA A 67 -3.93 -12.79 1.49
N THR A 68 -3.22 -13.71 0.84
CA THR A 68 -3.34 -15.14 1.15
C THR A 68 -2.55 -15.54 2.40
N ASN A 69 -1.52 -14.77 2.77
CA ASN A 69 -0.71 -15.03 3.96
C ASN A 69 -0.94 -13.97 5.05
N ARG A 70 -0.52 -12.71 4.84
CA ARG A 70 -0.54 -11.67 5.89
C ARG A 70 -0.84 -10.27 5.36
N GLY A 71 -1.62 -9.53 6.14
CA GLY A 71 -1.87 -8.10 5.91
C GLY A 71 -2.59 -7.81 4.59
N GLY A 72 -3.91 -8.01 4.55
CA GLY A 72 -4.72 -7.73 3.35
C GLY A 72 -4.58 -6.27 2.89
N GLY A 73 -4.69 -5.30 3.81
CA GLY A 73 -4.42 -3.89 3.50
C GLY A 73 -2.93 -3.58 3.44
N ILE A 74 -2.25 -3.65 4.58
CA ILE A 74 -0.82 -3.36 4.71
C ILE A 74 -0.14 -4.53 5.43
N PHE A 75 1.04 -4.92 4.95
CA PHE A 75 1.96 -5.79 5.70
C PHE A 75 3.32 -5.13 5.85
N CYS A 76 3.78 -4.98 7.09
CA CYS A 76 5.11 -4.48 7.42
C CYS A 76 5.91 -5.55 8.14
N ARG A 77 7.17 -5.74 7.75
CA ARG A 77 8.13 -6.52 8.53
C ARG A 77 9.47 -5.83 8.61
N LEU A 78 10.12 -6.00 9.76
CA LEU A 78 11.55 -5.74 9.90
C LEU A 78 12.32 -6.77 9.07
N ALA A 79 13.47 -6.35 8.53
CA ALA A 79 14.39 -7.24 7.82
C ALA A 79 14.99 -8.26 8.80
#